data_AF-A0AAW4ECV3-F1
#
_entry.id   AF-A0AAW4ECV3-F1
#
_cell.length_a   1.000
_cell.length_b   1.000
_cell.length_c   1.000
_cell.angle_alpha   90.00
_cell.angle_beta   90.00
_cell.angle_gamma   90.00
#
_symmetry.space_group_name_H-M   'P 1'
#
loop_
_entity.id
_entity.type
_entity.pdbx_description
1 polymer ?
#
loop_
_entity_poly.entity_id
_entity_poly.type
_entity_poly.pdbx_seq_one_letter_code
_entity_poly.pdbx_strand_id
1 'polypeptide(L)'
;DETSWADYLETLHDYVQPRAQGTAFTEMYLQQFKHHLEAISKPGGLFEDTKVSQLPWRGQQRRVRMVVYRRCTGDGLVRGQTPSMYLKNICERLTGGLANAGIKTRRMDRHDIRHWLLHWFNPYPEHLGSKRQDIDRFFEIVNNRKVEPPEEGTLPLASGDDFSQCLFYSEPQSDAKKGLWYFDSRPHRVIVLDRLRDAPKTGHLTGENRKGGDALHALFDKLPEDTVLNITLVITPQDVLEAH
;
A
#
# COMPACT_ATOMS: atom_id res chain seq x y z
N ASP A 1 5.79 -4.05 -3.48
CA ASP A 1 4.71 -5.03 -3.75
C ASP A 1 4.15 -5.56 -2.45
N GLU A 2 2.93 -6.07 -2.47
CA GLU A 2 2.30 -6.67 -1.30
C GLU A 2 2.21 -8.18 -1.46
N THR A 3 2.43 -8.88 -0.35
CA THR A 3 2.29 -10.34 -0.24
C THR A 3 0.95 -10.75 0.38
N SER A 4 0.16 -9.79 0.88
CA SER A 4 -1.20 -10.04 1.35
C SER A 4 -2.17 -10.15 0.17
N TRP A 5 -3.02 -11.17 0.23
CA TRP A 5 -4.06 -11.45 -0.78
C TRP A 5 -5.48 -11.21 -0.26
N ALA A 6 -5.63 -10.52 0.88
CA ALA A 6 -6.93 -10.31 1.52
C ALA A 6 -7.99 -9.72 0.57
N ASP A 7 -7.69 -8.58 -0.07
CA ASP A 7 -8.57 -7.96 -1.07
C ASP A 7 -8.95 -8.92 -2.22
N TYR A 8 -7.99 -9.73 -2.68
CA TYR A 8 -8.23 -10.66 -3.77
C TYR A 8 -9.14 -11.80 -3.33
N LEU A 9 -8.93 -12.32 -2.13
CA LEU A 9 -9.76 -13.36 -1.53
C LEU A 9 -11.18 -12.86 -1.27
N GLU A 10 -11.34 -11.61 -0.84
CA GLU A 10 -12.66 -10.96 -0.72
C GLU A 10 -13.34 -10.85 -2.09
N THR A 11 -12.62 -10.37 -3.10
CA THR A 11 -13.14 -10.30 -4.48
C THR A 11 -13.55 -11.68 -5.01
N LEU A 12 -12.75 -12.72 -4.73
CA LEU A 12 -13.04 -14.10 -5.12
C LEU A 12 -14.28 -14.64 -4.39
N HIS A 13 -14.43 -14.31 -3.11
CA HIS A 13 -15.60 -14.67 -2.32
C HIS A 13 -16.87 -14.00 -2.88
N ASP A 14 -16.81 -12.71 -3.18
CA ASP A 14 -17.93 -11.95 -3.73
C ASP A 14 -18.30 -12.34 -5.16
N TYR A 15 -17.35 -12.91 -5.91
CA TYR A 15 -17.58 -13.45 -7.25
C TYR A 15 -18.44 -14.74 -7.24
N VAL A 16 -18.55 -15.43 -6.10
CA VAL A 16 -19.31 -16.67 -6.00
C VAL A 16 -20.79 -16.42 -6.26
N GLN A 17 -21.31 -17.10 -7.28
CA GLN A 17 -22.72 -17.03 -7.66
C GLN A 17 -23.64 -17.48 -6.51
N PRO A 18 -24.81 -16.85 -6.29
CA PRO A 18 -25.69 -17.16 -5.16
C PRO A 18 -26.02 -18.65 -5.01
N ARG A 19 -26.23 -19.37 -6.13
CA ARG A 19 -26.53 -20.82 -6.13
C ARG A 19 -25.40 -21.72 -5.60
N ALA A 20 -24.18 -21.21 -5.53
CA ALA A 20 -22.98 -21.95 -5.14
C ALA A 20 -22.45 -21.51 -3.76
N GLN A 21 -23.00 -20.42 -3.18
CA GLN A 21 -22.61 -19.93 -1.86
C GLN A 21 -22.96 -20.96 -0.77
N GLY A 22 -22.08 -21.12 0.21
CA GLY A 22 -22.26 -22.04 1.34
C GLY A 22 -22.24 -23.54 0.98
N THR A 23 -21.94 -23.91 -0.27
CA THR A 23 -21.77 -25.32 -0.64
C THR A 23 -20.43 -25.84 -0.16
N ALA A 24 -20.37 -27.12 0.23
CA ALA A 24 -19.13 -27.75 0.68
C ALA A 24 -17.99 -27.65 -0.35
N PHE A 25 -18.32 -27.70 -1.64
CA PHE A 25 -17.34 -27.51 -2.72
C PHE A 25 -16.76 -26.10 -2.72
N THR A 26 -17.60 -25.06 -2.64
CA THR A 26 -17.16 -23.67 -2.63
C THR A 26 -16.27 -23.36 -1.43
N GLU A 27 -16.67 -23.79 -0.23
CA GLU A 27 -15.88 -23.57 0.99
C GLU A 27 -14.50 -24.23 0.89
N MET A 28 -14.46 -25.49 0.45
CA MET A 28 -13.20 -26.22 0.23
C MET A 28 -12.31 -25.52 -0.81
N TYR A 29 -12.91 -25.06 -1.92
CA TYR A 29 -12.19 -24.36 -2.98
C TYR A 29 -11.57 -23.06 -2.48
N LEU A 30 -12.34 -22.22 -1.80
CA LEU A 30 -11.85 -20.95 -1.24
C LEU A 30 -10.73 -21.18 -0.23
N GLN A 31 -10.85 -22.20 0.63
CA GLN A 31 -9.82 -22.56 1.59
C GLN A 31 -8.52 -23.03 0.91
N GLN A 32 -8.62 -23.90 -0.10
CA GLN A 32 -7.46 -24.35 -0.86
C GLN A 32 -6.79 -23.21 -1.62
N PHE A 33 -7.58 -22.31 -2.21
CA PHE A 33 -7.06 -21.18 -2.95
C PHE A 33 -6.32 -20.21 -2.02
N LYS A 34 -6.88 -19.89 -0.85
CA LYS A 34 -6.19 -19.13 0.20
C LYS A 34 -4.86 -19.77 0.57
N HIS A 35 -4.87 -21.08 0.85
CA HIS A 35 -3.65 -21.81 1.18
C HIS A 35 -2.58 -21.73 0.08
N HIS A 36 -2.97 -21.82 -1.20
CA HIS A 36 -2.05 -21.67 -2.32
C HIS A 36 -1.45 -20.27 -2.42
N LEU A 37 -2.28 -19.22 -2.29
CA LEU A 37 -1.81 -17.83 -2.32
C LEU A 37 -0.82 -17.55 -1.17
N GLU A 38 -1.11 -18.04 0.03
CA GLU A 38 -0.18 -17.95 1.17
C GLU A 38 1.12 -18.73 0.90
N ALA A 39 1.04 -19.90 0.28
CA ALA A 39 2.20 -20.72 -0.01
C ALA A 39 3.17 -20.09 -1.01
N ILE A 40 2.67 -19.40 -2.04
CA ILE A 40 3.49 -18.75 -3.06
C ILE A 40 4.06 -17.39 -2.64
N SER A 41 3.60 -16.84 -1.51
CA SER A 41 3.93 -15.47 -1.07
C SER A 41 4.91 -15.43 0.10
N LYS A 42 5.60 -16.56 0.35
CA LYS A 42 6.58 -16.67 1.43
C LYS A 42 7.80 -15.77 1.18
N PRO A 43 8.40 -15.20 2.23
CA PRO A 43 9.68 -14.50 2.12
C PRO A 43 10.74 -15.40 1.47
N GLY A 44 11.57 -14.82 0.60
CA GLY A 44 12.56 -15.53 -0.21
C GLY A 44 11.99 -16.26 -1.45
N GLY A 45 10.67 -16.28 -1.60
CA GLY A 45 9.97 -16.92 -2.71
C GLY A 45 9.86 -18.45 -2.63
N LEU A 46 9.23 -19.02 -3.65
CA LEU A 46 8.91 -20.45 -3.72
C LEU A 46 10.03 -21.27 -4.37
N PHE A 47 10.66 -20.73 -5.41
CA PHE A 47 11.76 -21.37 -6.13
C PHE A 47 12.58 -20.31 -6.90
N GLU A 48 13.78 -20.65 -7.35
CA GLU A 48 14.56 -19.80 -8.25
C GLU A 48 14.18 -20.08 -9.72
N ASP A 49 13.69 -19.06 -10.42
CA ASP A 49 13.40 -19.18 -11.85
C ASP A 49 14.66 -18.88 -12.66
N THR A 50 15.37 -19.94 -13.06
CA THR A 50 16.62 -19.82 -13.84
C THR A 50 16.40 -19.62 -15.34
N LYS A 51 15.15 -19.63 -15.83
CA LYS A 51 14.85 -19.65 -17.27
C LYS A 51 14.30 -18.33 -17.78
N VAL A 52 13.40 -17.69 -17.04
CA VAL A 52 12.75 -16.47 -17.51
C VAL A 52 13.31 -15.25 -16.78
N SER A 53 13.12 -15.16 -15.47
CA SER A 53 13.47 -13.98 -14.69
C SER A 53 14.88 -14.00 -14.12
N GLN A 54 15.48 -15.18 -13.89
CA GLN A 54 16.72 -15.34 -13.13
C GLN A 54 16.63 -14.71 -11.73
N LEU A 55 15.44 -14.77 -11.13
CA LEU A 55 15.13 -14.24 -9.80
C LEU A 55 14.37 -15.27 -8.96
N PRO A 56 14.36 -15.14 -7.62
CA PRO A 56 13.44 -15.87 -6.77
C PRO A 56 11.99 -15.57 -7.17
N TRP A 57 11.27 -16.60 -7.60
CA TRP A 57 9.88 -16.49 -8.00
C TRP A 57 8.98 -16.49 -6.77
N ARG A 58 8.03 -15.55 -6.74
CA ARG A 58 7.03 -15.42 -5.68
C ARG A 58 5.74 -14.81 -6.21
N GLY A 59 4.62 -15.21 -5.64
CA GLY A 59 3.34 -14.56 -5.85
C GLY A 59 3.30 -13.24 -5.10
N GLN A 60 3.10 -12.14 -5.81
CA GLN A 60 2.91 -10.81 -5.22
C GLN A 60 1.92 -9.99 -6.02
N GLN A 61 1.35 -8.98 -5.37
CA GLN A 61 0.51 -8.00 -6.02
C GLN A 61 1.18 -6.63 -6.00
N ARG A 62 1.35 -6.03 -7.17
CA ARG A 62 1.81 -4.64 -7.28
C ARG A 62 0.68 -3.70 -6.93
N ARG A 63 0.85 -2.97 -5.81
CA ARG A 63 -0.11 -1.98 -5.32
C ARG A 63 0.49 -0.59 -5.45
N VAL A 64 -0.20 0.27 -6.21
CA VAL A 64 0.14 1.67 -6.36
C VAL A 64 -0.84 2.49 -5.54
N ARG A 65 -0.33 3.26 -4.58
CA ARG A 65 -1.13 4.21 -3.80
C ARG A 65 -0.75 5.63 -4.18
N MET A 66 -1.74 6.49 -4.33
CA MET A 66 -1.56 7.90 -4.66
C MET A 66 -2.22 8.76 -3.59
N VAL A 67 -1.43 9.63 -2.98
CA VAL A 67 -1.92 10.63 -2.03
C VAL A 67 -1.89 11.99 -2.71
N VAL A 68 -3.06 12.57 -2.93
CA VAL A 68 -3.20 13.92 -3.48
C VAL A 68 -3.46 14.87 -2.32
N TYR A 69 -2.57 15.84 -2.13
CA TYR A 69 -2.71 16.86 -1.11
C TYR A 69 -2.40 18.24 -1.68
N ARG A 70 -2.93 19.26 -1.01
CA ARG A 70 -2.66 20.67 -1.32
C ARG A 70 -2.26 21.36 -0.03
N ARG A 71 -1.08 21.97 -0.01
CA ARG A 71 -0.71 22.90 1.05
C ARG A 71 -1.44 24.22 0.81
N CYS A 72 -2.23 24.65 1.78
CA CYS A 72 -2.93 25.93 1.73
C CYS A 72 -2.27 26.94 2.68
N THR A 73 -2.25 28.21 2.29
CA THR A 73 -1.81 29.35 3.09
C THR A 73 -2.96 30.37 3.14
N GLY A 74 -3.26 30.91 4.32
CA GLY A 74 -4.44 31.78 4.49
C GLY A 74 -5.76 31.02 4.41
N ASP A 75 -6.81 31.65 3.86
CA ASP A 75 -8.14 31.02 3.70
C ASP A 75 -8.15 29.85 2.69
N GLY A 76 -7.14 29.77 1.81
CA GLY A 76 -6.95 28.71 0.83
C GLY A 76 -8.06 28.61 -0.22
N LEU A 77 -8.96 29.61 -0.29
CA LEU A 77 -10.11 29.61 -1.18
C LEU A 77 -9.65 29.68 -2.63
N VAL A 78 -10.28 28.89 -3.50
CA VAL A 78 -10.05 28.96 -4.95
C VAL A 78 -11.40 29.09 -5.62
N ARG A 79 -11.62 30.22 -6.29
CA ARG A 79 -12.88 30.53 -6.98
C ARG A 79 -14.11 30.33 -6.07
N GLY A 80 -14.00 30.76 -4.81
CA GLY A 80 -15.05 30.64 -3.79
C GLY A 80 -15.24 29.24 -3.20
N GLN A 81 -14.45 28.24 -3.59
CA GLN A 81 -14.51 26.89 -3.02
C GLN A 81 -13.57 26.74 -1.84
N THR A 82 -14.02 26.05 -0.79
CA THR A 82 -13.16 25.65 0.33
C THR A 82 -12.03 24.73 -0.16
N PRO A 83 -10.87 24.70 0.53
CA PRO A 83 -9.76 23.81 0.17
C PRO A 83 -10.16 22.35 0.00
N SER A 84 -11.05 21.84 0.86
CA SER A 84 -11.53 20.45 0.82
C SER A 84 -12.42 20.18 -0.40
N MET A 85 -13.35 21.07 -0.72
CA MET A 85 -14.19 20.97 -1.92
C MET A 85 -13.35 21.04 -3.19
N TYR A 86 -12.40 21.96 -3.26
CA TYR A 86 -11.51 22.11 -4.41
C TYR A 86 -10.64 20.86 -4.62
N LEU A 87 -10.06 20.30 -3.54
CA LEU A 87 -9.28 19.07 -3.60
C LEU A 87 -10.12 17.87 -4.03
N LYS A 88 -11.37 17.78 -3.56
CA LYS A 88 -12.32 16.73 -3.98
C LYS A 88 -12.57 16.79 -5.49
N ASN A 89 -12.87 17.97 -6.02
CA ASN A 89 -13.09 18.17 -7.46
C ASN A 89 -11.86 17.78 -8.31
N ILE A 90 -10.65 18.10 -7.84
CA ILE A 90 -9.40 17.67 -8.50
C ILE A 90 -9.28 16.14 -8.51
N CYS A 91 -9.53 15.49 -7.36
CA CYS A 91 -9.45 14.03 -7.26
C CYS A 91 -10.45 13.33 -8.19
N GLU A 92 -11.68 13.85 -8.30
CA GLU A 92 -12.70 13.31 -9.20
C GLU A 92 -12.28 13.42 -10.67
N ARG A 93 -11.76 14.59 -11.07
CA ARG A 93 -11.22 14.80 -12.43
C ARG A 93 -10.04 13.89 -12.73
N LEU A 94 -9.12 13.75 -11.78
CA LEU A 94 -7.96 12.85 -11.91
C LEU A 94 -8.41 11.40 -12.07
N THR A 95 -9.39 10.97 -11.26
CA THR A 95 -9.99 9.63 -11.33
C THR A 95 -10.62 9.38 -12.71
N GLY A 96 -11.39 10.34 -13.23
CA GLY A 96 -11.95 10.26 -14.58
C GLY A 96 -10.88 10.20 -15.68
N GLY A 97 -9.82 10.99 -15.55
CA GLY A 97 -8.68 10.97 -16.48
C GLY A 97 -7.95 9.61 -16.49
N LEU A 98 -7.75 9.01 -15.32
CA LEU A 98 -7.17 7.67 -15.18
C LEU A 98 -8.08 6.61 -15.79
N ALA A 99 -9.39 6.69 -15.55
CA ALA A 99 -10.37 5.76 -16.15
C ALA A 99 -10.38 5.82 -17.68
N ASN A 100 -10.28 7.02 -18.27
CA ASN A 100 -10.17 7.20 -19.72
C ASN A 100 -8.89 6.56 -20.30
N ALA A 101 -7.82 6.45 -19.51
CA ALA A 101 -6.60 5.74 -19.87
C ALA A 101 -6.66 4.23 -19.61
N GLY A 102 -7.82 3.69 -19.20
CA GLY A 102 -8.00 2.27 -18.86
C GLY A 102 -7.45 1.88 -17.48
N ILE A 103 -7.08 2.85 -16.64
CA ILE A 103 -6.53 2.60 -15.31
C ILE A 103 -7.69 2.51 -14.31
N LYS A 104 -7.83 1.35 -13.67
CA LYS A 104 -8.78 1.15 -12.58
C LYS A 104 -8.25 1.79 -11.31
N THR A 105 -9.09 2.58 -10.65
CA THR A 105 -8.77 3.27 -9.40
C THR A 105 -9.84 3.02 -8.36
N ARG A 106 -9.44 2.93 -7.09
CA ARG A 106 -10.35 2.83 -5.95
C ARG A 106 -10.00 3.93 -4.95
N ARG A 107 -11.00 4.70 -4.51
CA ARG A 107 -10.82 5.66 -3.41
C ARG A 107 -10.73 4.86 -2.11
N MET A 108 -9.63 5.02 -1.38
CA MET A 108 -9.46 4.41 -0.06
C MET A 108 -10.25 5.20 0.98
N ASP A 109 -10.98 4.49 1.83
CA ASP A 109 -11.67 5.06 2.98
C ASP A 109 -10.78 5.08 4.24
N ARG A 110 -11.36 5.41 5.39
CA ARG A 110 -10.63 5.42 6.68
C ARG A 110 -10.08 4.05 7.03
N HIS A 111 -10.86 2.99 6.82
CA HIS A 111 -10.47 1.62 7.15
C HIS A 111 -9.32 1.17 6.26
N ASP A 112 -9.43 1.38 4.95
CA ASP A 112 -8.39 1.06 3.97
C ASP A 112 -7.04 1.70 4.30
N ILE A 113 -7.06 3.01 4.62
CA ILE A 113 -5.84 3.77 4.92
C ILE A 113 -5.24 3.28 6.24
N ARG A 114 -6.07 3.07 7.26
CA ARG A 114 -5.62 2.56 8.55
C ARG A 114 -5.03 1.16 8.40
N HIS A 115 -5.72 0.26 7.73
CA HIS A 115 -5.27 -1.11 7.48
C HIS A 115 -3.90 -1.14 6.81
N TRP A 116 -3.71 -0.33 5.77
CA TRP A 116 -2.41 -0.21 5.09
C TRP A 116 -1.31 0.32 6.02
N LEU A 117 -1.54 1.45 6.70
CA LEU A 117 -0.52 2.07 7.54
C LEU A 117 -0.18 1.23 8.76
N LEU A 118 -1.15 0.51 9.33
CA LEU A 118 -0.92 -0.43 10.43
C LEU A 118 0.10 -1.49 10.06
N HIS A 119 -0.05 -2.13 8.90
CA HIS A 119 0.91 -3.14 8.45
C HIS A 119 2.28 -2.55 8.16
N TRP A 120 2.34 -1.29 7.71
CA TRP A 120 3.61 -0.62 7.41
C TRP A 120 4.38 -0.23 8.68
N PHE A 121 3.69 0.33 9.67
CA PHE A 121 4.30 0.77 10.92
C PHE A 121 4.53 -0.35 11.94
N ASN A 122 3.88 -1.50 11.76
CA ASN A 122 4.04 -2.68 12.62
C ASN A 122 4.41 -3.88 11.76
N PRO A 123 5.64 -3.95 11.20
CA PRO A 123 6.05 -5.01 10.29
C PRO A 123 6.23 -6.38 10.97
N TYR A 124 6.36 -6.42 12.30
CA TYR A 124 6.56 -7.65 13.06
C TYR A 124 6.04 -7.55 14.51
N PRO A 125 4.72 -7.40 14.72
CA PRO A 125 4.14 -7.15 16.03
C PRO A 125 4.11 -8.43 16.88
N GLU A 126 5.06 -8.56 17.81
CA GLU A 126 5.21 -9.76 18.66
C GLU A 126 4.30 -9.77 19.89
N HIS A 127 3.32 -8.86 20.00
CA HIS A 127 2.46 -8.68 21.18
C HIS A 127 1.69 -9.95 21.59
N LEU A 128 1.34 -10.81 20.62
CA LEU A 128 0.64 -12.07 20.85
C LEU A 128 1.55 -13.30 20.73
N GLY A 129 2.81 -13.12 20.33
CA GLY A 129 3.75 -14.18 19.98
C GLY A 129 4.46 -13.90 18.65
N SER A 130 5.52 -14.67 18.38
CA SER A 130 6.38 -14.48 17.21
C SER A 130 6.04 -15.42 16.03
N LYS A 131 5.09 -16.33 16.20
CA LYS A 131 4.65 -17.22 15.13
C LYS A 131 3.78 -16.44 14.13
N ARG A 132 3.77 -16.89 12.88
CA ARG A 132 2.97 -16.25 11.83
C ARG A 132 1.48 -16.14 12.20
N GLN A 133 0.93 -17.19 12.79
CA GLN A 133 -0.47 -17.22 13.25
C GLN A 133 -0.76 -16.18 14.34
N ASP A 134 0.21 -15.89 15.22
CA ASP A 134 0.05 -14.90 16.28
C ASP A 134 0.05 -13.47 15.69
N ILE A 135 0.92 -13.23 14.70
CA ILE A 135 1.01 -11.97 13.96
C ILE A 135 -0.27 -11.73 13.14
N ASP A 136 -0.75 -12.74 12.42
CA ASP A 136 -2.00 -12.63 11.65
C ASP A 136 -3.18 -12.34 12.60
N ARG A 137 -3.25 -13.03 13.75
CA ARG A 137 -4.26 -12.78 14.79
C ARG A 137 -4.17 -11.38 15.39
N PHE A 138 -2.97 -10.82 15.55
CA PHE A 138 -2.79 -9.44 15.98
C PHE A 138 -3.48 -8.47 15.02
N PHE A 139 -3.24 -8.63 13.72
CA PHE A 139 -3.89 -7.78 12.70
C PHE A 139 -5.40 -7.99 12.64
N GLU A 140 -5.90 -9.22 12.80
CA GLU A 140 -7.35 -9.48 12.90
C GLU A 140 -7.99 -8.70 14.05
N ILE A 141 -7.38 -8.71 15.23
CA ILE A 141 -7.90 -8.00 16.41
C ILE A 141 -7.86 -6.49 16.20
N VAL A 142 -6.73 -5.97 15.73
CA VAL A 142 -6.51 -4.53 15.59
C VAL A 142 -7.34 -3.93 14.45
N ASN A 143 -7.53 -4.65 13.34
CA ASN A 143 -8.34 -4.17 12.21
C ASN A 143 -9.85 -4.25 12.49
N ASN A 144 -10.29 -5.23 13.29
CA ASN A 144 -11.71 -5.40 13.64
C ASN A 144 -12.12 -4.70 14.95
N ARG A 145 -11.25 -3.84 15.51
CA ARG A 145 -11.56 -3.04 16.69
C ARG A 145 -12.79 -2.18 16.42
N LYS A 146 -13.89 -2.47 17.13
CA LYS A 146 -15.05 -1.58 17.20
C LYS A 146 -14.75 -0.47 18.18
N VAL A 147 -14.84 0.77 17.71
CA VAL A 147 -14.75 1.94 18.56
C VAL A 147 -16.17 2.44 18.80
N GLU A 148 -16.54 2.57 20.07
CA GLU A 148 -17.82 3.19 20.43
C GLU A 148 -17.77 4.68 20.07
N PRO A 149 -18.86 5.24 19.53
CA PRO A 149 -18.90 6.66 19.22
C PRO A 149 -18.57 7.47 20.48
N PRO A 150 -17.62 8.42 20.41
CA PRO A 150 -17.24 9.20 21.58
C PRO A 150 -18.45 9.97 22.11
N GLU A 151 -18.55 10.14 23.43
CA GLU A 151 -19.53 11.04 24.04
C GLU A 151 -19.38 12.44 23.46
N GLU A 152 -20.50 13.13 23.24
CA GLU A 152 -20.54 14.45 22.63
C GLU A 152 -19.65 15.44 23.40
N GLY A 153 -18.68 16.06 22.70
CA GLY A 153 -17.70 16.97 23.31
C GLY A 153 -16.39 16.32 23.75
N THR A 154 -16.23 14.99 23.64
CA THR A 154 -14.96 14.32 23.94
C THR A 154 -13.92 14.58 22.85
N LEU A 155 -12.71 14.97 23.25
CA LEU A 155 -11.60 15.15 22.32
C LEU A 155 -11.18 13.79 21.71
N PRO A 156 -10.87 13.69 20.40
CA PRO A 156 -10.41 12.45 19.77
C PRO A 156 -9.17 11.82 20.43
N LEU A 157 -8.30 12.65 21.00
CA LEU A 157 -7.12 12.20 21.75
C LEU A 157 -7.50 11.50 23.07
N ALA A 158 -8.60 11.93 23.69
CA ALA A 158 -9.09 11.36 24.95
C ALA A 158 -9.95 10.11 24.72
N SER A 159 -10.54 9.93 23.53
CA SER A 159 -11.32 8.74 23.18
C SER A 159 -10.48 7.52 22.81
N GLY A 160 -9.15 7.69 22.63
CA GLY A 160 -8.28 6.61 22.18
C GLY A 160 -8.60 6.10 20.76
N ASP A 161 -9.23 6.97 19.96
CA ASP A 161 -9.57 6.77 18.54
C ASP A 161 -8.91 7.84 17.64
N ASP A 162 -7.94 8.57 18.18
CA ASP A 162 -7.12 9.38 17.31
C ASP A 162 -6.44 8.50 16.27
N PHE A 163 -6.58 8.90 15.00
CA PHE A 163 -6.11 8.11 13.86
C PHE A 163 -4.62 7.82 13.97
N SER A 164 -3.80 8.81 14.38
CA SER A 164 -2.35 8.65 14.45
C SER A 164 -1.90 7.79 15.63
N GLN A 165 -2.59 7.92 16.78
CA GLN A 165 -2.31 7.09 17.95
C GLN A 165 -2.63 5.61 17.72
N CYS A 166 -3.59 5.31 16.85
CA CYS A 166 -3.99 3.94 16.54
C CYS A 166 -3.12 3.24 15.49
N LEU A 167 -1.99 3.84 15.07
CA LEU A 167 -1.10 3.26 14.05
C LEU A 167 0.13 2.55 14.61
N PHE A 168 0.53 2.85 15.85
CA PHE A 168 1.76 2.33 16.45
C PHE A 168 1.44 1.49 17.69
N TYR A 169 1.79 0.21 17.65
CA TYR A 169 1.65 -0.69 18.80
C TYR A 169 2.97 -0.93 19.54
N SER A 170 4.07 -0.53 18.92
CA SER A 170 5.41 -0.48 19.51
C SER A 170 6.05 0.88 19.23
N GLU A 171 6.87 1.35 20.16
CA GLU A 171 7.54 2.64 20.02
C GLU A 171 8.60 2.58 18.92
N PRO A 172 8.52 3.46 17.89
CA PRO A 172 9.53 3.51 16.86
C PRO A 172 10.84 4.07 17.43
N GLN A 173 11.97 3.45 17.07
CA GLN A 173 13.29 3.90 17.52
C GLN A 173 14.09 4.46 16.35
N SER A 174 14.87 5.51 16.60
CA SER A 174 15.77 6.09 15.60
C SER A 174 17.23 5.92 16.04
N ASP A 175 18.08 5.42 15.14
CA ASP A 175 19.52 5.42 15.28
C ASP A 175 20.11 6.36 14.22
N ALA A 176 20.32 7.61 14.62
CA ALA A 176 20.85 8.66 13.75
C ALA A 176 22.28 8.37 13.27
N LYS A 177 23.09 7.64 14.06
CA LYS A 177 24.47 7.31 13.69
C LYS A 177 24.51 6.29 12.55
N LYS A 178 23.58 5.34 12.54
CA LYS A 178 23.43 4.35 11.46
C LYS A 178 22.49 4.82 10.35
N GLY A 179 21.72 5.88 10.57
CA GLY A 179 20.70 6.36 9.64
C GLY A 179 19.53 5.37 9.51
N LEU A 180 19.18 4.69 10.61
CA LEU A 180 18.14 3.66 10.64
C LEU A 180 16.96 4.08 11.50
N TRP A 181 15.77 3.66 11.06
CA TRP A 181 14.58 3.62 11.89
C TRP A 181 14.26 2.16 12.22
N TYR A 182 13.76 1.90 13.41
CA TYR A 182 13.31 0.58 13.83
C TYR A 182 11.82 0.63 14.12
N PHE A 183 11.07 -0.21 13.40
CA PHE A 183 9.67 -0.52 13.66
C PHE A 183 9.62 -2.01 14.02
N ASP A 184 9.06 -2.37 15.17
CA ASP A 184 9.10 -3.74 15.71
C ASP A 184 10.50 -4.38 15.69
N SER A 185 11.52 -3.61 16.08
CA SER A 185 12.94 -4.00 16.00
C SER A 185 13.45 -4.37 14.60
N ARG A 186 12.67 -4.12 13.54
CA ARG A 186 13.06 -4.31 12.15
C ARG A 186 13.71 -3.04 11.60
N PRO A 187 14.93 -3.09 11.06
CA PRO A 187 15.62 -1.92 10.54
C PRO A 187 15.01 -1.45 9.20
N HIS A 188 14.78 -0.15 9.10
CA HIS A 188 14.29 0.53 7.92
C HIS A 188 15.25 1.65 7.56
N ARG A 189 15.52 1.79 6.25
CA ARG A 189 16.38 2.84 5.72
C ARG A 189 15.71 3.51 4.54
N VAL A 190 15.70 4.84 4.56
CA VAL A 190 15.30 5.65 3.41
C VAL A 190 16.54 5.91 2.55
N ILE A 191 16.45 5.57 1.27
CA ILE A 191 17.46 5.90 0.27
C ILE A 191 16.86 6.95 -0.65
N VAL A 192 17.44 8.15 -0.63
CA VAL A 192 17.03 9.24 -1.52
C VAL A 192 17.80 9.12 -2.82
N LEU A 193 17.08 9.10 -3.93
CA LEU A 193 17.65 9.14 -5.27
C LEU A 193 17.62 10.57 -5.81
N ASP A 194 18.56 10.90 -6.68
CA ASP A 194 18.57 12.18 -7.38
C ASP A 194 17.33 12.37 -8.25
N ARG A 195 17.00 13.64 -8.54
CA ARG A 195 15.90 14.01 -9.42
C ARG A 195 16.08 13.35 -10.81
N LEU A 196 14.95 12.94 -11.40
CA LEU A 196 14.95 12.47 -12.79
C LEU A 196 15.39 13.61 -13.71
N ARG A 197 16.37 13.33 -14.58
CA ARG A 197 16.86 14.28 -15.59
C ARG A 197 15.95 14.32 -16.81
N ASP A 198 15.44 13.15 -17.20
CA ASP A 198 14.56 12.96 -18.33
C ASP A 198 13.27 12.26 -17.90
N ALA A 199 12.21 12.43 -18.69
CA ALA A 199 10.96 11.71 -18.47
C ALA A 199 11.20 10.18 -18.54
N PRO A 200 10.75 9.40 -17.54
CA PRO A 200 10.94 7.96 -17.56
C PRO A 200 10.10 7.34 -18.67
N LYS A 201 10.69 6.38 -19.40
CA LYS A 201 9.96 5.59 -20.40
C LYS A 201 8.89 4.72 -19.73
N THR A 202 7.86 4.33 -20.48
CA THR A 202 6.86 3.36 -20.00
C THR A 202 7.54 2.09 -19.49
N GLY A 203 7.22 1.68 -18.26
CA GLY A 203 7.81 0.50 -17.63
C GLY A 203 9.28 0.65 -17.22
N HIS A 204 9.84 1.86 -17.11
CA HIS A 204 11.27 2.07 -16.84
C HIS A 204 11.78 1.30 -15.60
N LEU A 205 10.99 1.32 -14.52
CA LEU A 205 11.28 0.65 -13.26
C LEU A 205 10.48 -0.65 -13.08
N THR A 206 9.20 -0.60 -13.45
CA THR A 206 8.19 -1.62 -13.10
C THR A 206 7.75 -2.50 -14.26
N GLY A 207 8.19 -2.20 -15.49
CA GLY A 207 7.88 -3.00 -16.67
C GLY A 207 8.94 -4.07 -16.88
N GLU A 208 8.47 -5.28 -17.20
CA GLU A 208 9.34 -6.38 -17.60
C GLU A 208 10.03 -6.07 -18.92
N ASN A 209 11.36 -6.12 -18.92
CA ASN A 209 12.15 -5.90 -20.11
C ASN A 209 13.45 -6.70 -20.04
N ARG A 210 14.02 -6.98 -21.21
CA ARG A 210 15.25 -7.78 -21.33
C ARG A 210 16.53 -7.01 -20.97
N LYS A 211 16.48 -5.67 -20.82
CA LYS A 211 17.62 -4.73 -20.62
C LYS A 211 19.00 -5.20 -21.15
N GLY A 212 19.05 -5.80 -22.35
CA GLY A 212 20.28 -6.27 -22.98
C GLY A 212 20.80 -7.66 -22.58
N GLY A 213 20.06 -8.44 -21.78
CA GLY A 213 20.33 -9.85 -21.48
C GLY A 213 19.15 -10.77 -21.82
N ASP A 214 19.27 -12.05 -21.44
CA ASP A 214 18.24 -13.06 -21.72
C ASP A 214 17.09 -13.05 -20.70
N ALA A 215 17.34 -12.54 -19.50
CA ALA A 215 16.36 -12.52 -18.42
C ALA A 215 15.27 -11.44 -18.64
N LEU A 216 14.01 -11.81 -18.38
CA LEU A 216 12.84 -10.94 -18.44
C LEU A 216 12.28 -10.72 -17.03
N HIS A 217 12.49 -9.52 -16.50
CA HIS A 217 12.03 -9.08 -15.18
C HIS A 217 11.90 -7.54 -15.17
N ALA A 218 11.17 -6.98 -14.21
CA ALA A 218 11.23 -5.54 -13.97
C ALA A 218 12.49 -5.19 -13.16
N LEU A 219 13.04 -3.98 -13.33
CA LEU A 219 14.17 -3.54 -12.51
C LEU A 219 13.83 -3.55 -11.02
N PHE A 220 12.59 -3.22 -10.69
CA PHE A 220 12.10 -3.18 -9.32
C PHE A 220 12.13 -4.55 -8.63
N ASP A 221 11.96 -5.63 -9.39
CA ASP A 221 11.95 -7.00 -8.87
C ASP A 221 13.34 -7.47 -8.39
N LYS A 222 14.40 -6.75 -8.80
CA LYS A 222 15.78 -6.99 -8.35
C LYS A 222 16.11 -6.34 -7.01
N LEU A 223 15.27 -5.42 -6.55
CA LEU A 223 15.48 -4.77 -5.26
C LEU A 223 15.16 -5.76 -4.12
N PRO A 224 15.72 -5.55 -2.92
CA PRO A 224 15.39 -6.37 -1.77
C PRO A 224 13.88 -6.48 -1.55
N GLU A 225 13.47 -7.57 -0.92
CA GLU A 225 12.09 -7.76 -0.50
C GLU A 225 11.60 -6.56 0.33
N ASP A 226 10.30 -6.28 0.27
CA ASP A 226 9.67 -5.18 1.00
C ASP A 226 10.16 -3.77 0.63
N THR A 227 10.92 -3.62 -0.45
CA THR A 227 11.27 -2.29 -0.99
C THR A 227 10.02 -1.56 -1.47
N VAL A 228 9.86 -0.31 -1.02
CA VAL A 228 8.81 0.60 -1.44
C VAL A 228 9.42 1.77 -2.21
N LEU A 229 8.90 2.02 -3.41
CA LEU A 229 9.24 3.21 -4.20
C LEU A 229 8.30 4.34 -3.84
N ASN A 230 8.86 5.48 -3.42
CA ASN A 230 8.11 6.72 -3.22
C ASN A 230 8.54 7.74 -4.28
N ILE A 231 7.58 8.27 -5.04
CA ILE A 231 7.79 9.33 -6.03
C ILE A 231 6.86 10.48 -5.70
N THR A 232 7.43 11.66 -5.48
CA THR A 232 6.68 12.91 -5.34
C THR A 232 6.60 13.61 -6.70
N LEU A 233 5.38 13.83 -7.18
CA LEU A 233 5.09 14.59 -8.40
C LEU A 233 4.54 15.96 -8.01
N VAL A 234 5.22 17.03 -8.43
CA VAL A 234 4.74 18.41 -8.29
C VAL A 234 4.20 18.85 -9.64
N ILE A 235 2.88 19.02 -9.72
CA ILE A 235 2.22 19.49 -10.95
C ILE A 235 2.26 21.02 -10.96
N THR A 236 3.03 21.58 -11.89
CA THR A 236 3.11 23.03 -12.10
C THR A 236 2.32 23.40 -13.37
N PRO A 237 1.47 24.43 -13.33
CA PRO A 237 0.80 24.96 -14.52
C PRO A 237 1.80 25.34 -15.63
N GLN A 238 1.45 25.05 -16.88
CA GLN A 238 2.36 25.23 -18.02
C GLN A 238 2.73 26.71 -18.26
N ASP A 239 1.79 27.63 -18.02
CA ASP A 239 1.98 29.09 -18.09
C ASP A 239 3.05 29.61 -17.13
N VAL A 240 3.24 28.96 -15.98
CA VAL A 240 4.29 29.30 -15.02
C VAL A 240 5.67 28.82 -15.48
N LEU A 241 5.72 27.74 -16.27
CA LEU A 241 6.97 27.20 -16.81
C LEU A 241 7.48 28.00 -18.02
N GLU A 242 6.57 28.57 -18.83
CA GLU A 242 6.92 29.35 -20.04
C GLU A 242 7.30 30.81 -19.75
N ALA A 243 6.98 31.32 -18.56
CA ALA A 243 7.33 32.69 -18.13
C ALA A 243 8.75 32.83 -17.54
N HIS A 244 9.53 31.75 -17.52
CA HIS A 244 10.91 31.66 -17.01
C HIS A 244 11.86 31.13 -18.08
#